data_AF-A0A842WQ88-F1
#
_entry.id   AF-A0A842WQ88-F1
#
_cell.length_a   1.000
_cell.length_b   1.000
_cell.length_c   1.000
_cell.angle_alpha   90.00
_cell.angle_beta   90.00
_cell.angle_gamma   90.00
#
_symmetry.space_group_name_H-M   'P 1'
#
loop_
_entity.id
_entity.type
_entity.pdbx_description
1 polymer ?
#
loop_
_entity_poly.entity_id
_entity_poly.type
_entity_poly.pdbx_seq_one_letter_code
_entity_poly.pdbx_strand_id
1 'polypeptide(L)' 'MTDVEPCPYCGSTKRRKRYNKWHIREMYCGECHRCLNQDQVRERTRLAEMASDEGKLDEFYTGEYKPTE' A
#
# COMPACT_ATOMS: atom_id res chain seq x y z
N MET A 1 -4.63 -9.62 -21.62
CA MET A 1 -4.19 -10.43 -20.47
C MET A 1 -3.52 -9.45 -19.51
N THR A 2 -3.97 -9.33 -18.26
CA THR A 2 -3.30 -8.48 -17.28
C THR A 2 -2.02 -9.19 -16.87
N ASP A 3 -0.87 -8.72 -17.37
CA ASP A 3 0.45 -9.23 -17.00
C ASP A 3 0.64 -9.07 -15.49
N VAL A 4 0.44 -10.15 -14.75
CA VAL A 4 0.80 -10.22 -13.34
C VAL A 4 2.30 -10.49 -13.31
N GLU A 5 3.10 -9.43 -13.09
CA GLU A 5 4.54 -9.56 -12.93
C GLU A 5 4.85 -10.64 -11.89
N PRO A 6 5.77 -11.59 -12.15
CA PRO A 6 6.11 -12.66 -11.23
C PRO A 6 6.82 -12.13 -9.98
N CYS A 7 6.77 -12.89 -8.88
CA CYS A 7 7.45 -12.48 -7.66
C CYS A 7 8.97 -12.50 -7.90
N PRO A 8 9.72 -11.41 -7.63
CA PRO A 8 11.16 -11.36 -7.91
C PRO A 8 11.98 -12.32 -7.02
N TYR A 9 11.39 -12.85 -5.94
CA TYR A 9 12.06 -13.74 -5.00
C TYR A 9 11.82 -15.23 -5.25
N CYS A 10 10.68 -15.61 -5.82
CA CYS A 10 10.29 -17.02 -5.98
C CYS A 10 9.63 -17.34 -7.33
N GLY A 11 9.50 -16.37 -8.23
CA GLY A 11 8.87 -16.53 -9.55
C GLY A 11 7.35 -16.70 -9.53
N SER A 12 6.73 -16.92 -8.37
CA SER A 12 5.28 -17.15 -8.29
C SER A 12 4.46 -15.94 -8.72
N THR A 13 3.39 -16.19 -9.48
CA THR A 13 2.37 -15.21 -9.88
C THR A 13 1.19 -15.16 -8.90
N LYS A 14 1.15 -16.02 -7.88
CA LYS A 14 0.08 -15.97 -6.85
C LYS A 14 0.20 -14.71 -6.02
N ARG A 15 -0.92 -14.03 -5.80
CA ARG A 15 -0.99 -12.77 -5.03
C ARG A 15 -2.03 -12.88 -3.92
N ARG A 16 -1.75 -12.27 -2.78
CA ARG A 16 -2.68 -12.09 -1.66
C ARG A 16 -2.83 -10.61 -1.39
N LYS A 17 -4.09 -10.16 -1.27
CA LYS A 17 -4.42 -8.76 -0.95
C LYS A 17 -4.68 -8.66 0.55
N ARG A 18 -4.13 -7.64 1.19
CA ARG A 18 -4.42 -7.26 2.57
C ARG A 18 -4.62 -5.75 2.64
N TYR A 19 -5.23 -5.29 3.72
CA TYR A 19 -5.39 -3.88 4.01
C TYR A 19 -4.86 -3.63 5.42
N ASN A 20 -4.06 -2.58 5.57
CA ASN A 20 -3.61 -2.14 6.89
C ASN A 20 -4.70 -1.31 7.61
N LYS A 21 -4.40 -0.82 8.81
CA LYS A 21 -5.34 -0.02 9.63
C LYS A 21 -5.85 1.26 8.94
N TRP A 22 -5.11 1.77 7.96
CA TRP A 22 -5.44 2.97 7.19
C TRP A 22 -6.19 2.66 5.89
N HIS A 23 -6.63 1.41 5.69
CA HIS A 23 -7.24 0.91 4.45
C HIS A 23 -6.33 0.99 3.22
N ILE A 24 -5.01 0.96 3.40
CA ILE A 24 -4.04 0.93 2.30
C ILE A 24 -3.85 -0.51 1.83
N ARG A 25 -3.94 -0.72 0.51
CA ARG A 25 -3.83 -2.04 -0.11
C ARG A 25 -2.38 -2.53 -0.13
N GLU A 26 -2.15 -3.64 0.56
CA GLU A 26 -0.90 -4.40 0.54
C GLU A 26 -1.01 -5.62 -0.37
N MET A 27 -0.01 -5.80 -1.23
CA MET A 27 0.08 -6.90 -2.18
C MET A 27 1.19 -7.84 -1.74
N TYR A 28 0.83 -9.04 -1.29
CA TYR A 28 1.78 -10.06 -0.87
C TYR A 28 1.92 -11.16 -1.93
N CYS A 29 3.12 -11.74 -2.05
CA CYS A 29 3.27 -13.01 -2.76
C CYS A 29 2.52 -14.11 -2.02
N GLY A 30 1.74 -14.92 -2.75
CA GLY A 30 0.95 -16.00 -2.18
C GLY A 30 1.76 -17.20 -1.66
N GLU A 31 3.02 -17.32 -2.06
CA GLU A 31 3.93 -18.41 -1.65
C GLU A 31 4.88 -17.97 -0.55
N CYS A 32 5.74 -16.98 -0.82
CA CYS A 32 6.74 -16.54 0.15
C CYS A 32 6.24 -15.48 1.14
N HIS A 33 4.98 -15.05 1.03
CA HIS A 33 4.35 -14.05 1.91
C HIS A 33 5.13 -12.73 2.05
N ARG A 34 5.90 -12.34 1.03
CA ARG A 34 6.60 -11.04 0.99
C ARG A 34 5.71 -9.96 0.38
N CYS A 35 5.74 -8.76 0.95
CA CYS A 35 5.07 -7.59 0.39
C CYS A 35 5.80 -7.15 -0.89
N LEU A 36 5.05 -6.98 -1.97
CA LEU A 36 5.55 -6.65 -3.30
C LEU A 36 5.44 -5.16 -3.61
N ASN A 37 4.62 -4.44 -2.86
CA ASN A 37 4.43 -2.99 -2.99
C ASN A 37 4.80 -2.27 -1.67
N GLN A 38 5.83 -2.76 -0.98
CA GLN A 38 6.20 -2.29 0.36
C GLN A 38 6.49 -0.78 0.39
N ASP A 39 7.21 -0.24 -0.59
CA ASP A 39 7.54 1.18 -0.64
C ASP A 39 6.30 2.05 -0.79
N GLN A 40 5.39 1.69 -1.70
CA GLN A 40 4.10 2.37 -1.87
C GLN A 40 3.24 2.31 -0.60
N VAL A 41 3.20 1.14 0.07
CA VAL A 41 2.46 0.98 1.33
C VAL A 41 3.04 1.87 2.40
N ARG A 42 4.38 1.91 2.53
CA ARG A 42 5.09 2.71 3.54
C ARG A 42 4.86 4.19 3.33
N GLU A 43 4.99 4.68 2.09
CA GLU A 43 4.76 6.07 1.73
C GLU A 43 3.31 6.49 2.03
N ARG A 44 2.34 5.72 1.54
CA ARG A 44 0.92 6.03 1.81
C ARG A 44 0.57 5.94 3.29
N THR A 45 1.18 5.03 4.03
CA THR A 45 0.95 4.89 5.48
C THR A 45 1.46 6.13 6.21
N ARG A 46 2.65 6.62 5.85
CA ARG A 46 3.19 7.86 6.38
C ARG A 46 2.26 9.04 6.11
N LEU A 47 1.74 9.16 4.88
CA LEU A 47 0.78 10.24 4.54
C LEU A 47 -0.52 10.11 5.33
N ALA A 48 -1.05 8.89 5.52
CA ALA A 48 -2.25 8.66 6.32
C ALA A 48 -2.03 9.04 7.80
N GLU A 49 -0.84 8.75 8.35
CA GLU A 49 -0.47 9.13 9.71
C GLU A 49 -0.42 10.66 9.85
N MET A 50 0.26 11.36 8.95
CA MET A 50 0.31 12.83 8.96
C MET A 50 -1.10 13.45 8.79
N ALA A 51 -1.90 12.93 7.86
CA ALA A 51 -3.28 13.39 7.67
C ALA A 51 -4.14 13.14 8.91
N SER A 52 -3.94 12.03 9.61
CA SER A 52 -4.61 11.75 10.87
C SER A 52 -4.23 12.74 11.97
N ASP A 53 -2.94 13.05 12.09
CA ASP A 53 -2.44 14.01 13.09
C ASP A 53 -2.95 15.43 12.81
N GLU A 54 -3.13 15.79 11.53
CA GLU A 54 -3.69 17.07 11.10
C GLU A 54 -5.22 17.12 11.12
N GLY A 55 -5.91 16.00 11.37
CA GLY A 55 -7.38 15.91 11.29
C GLY A 55 -7.93 16.00 9.86
N LYS A 56 -7.13 15.65 8.85
CA LYS A 56 -7.41 15.74 7.40
C LYS A 56 -7.47 14.36 6.72
N LEU A 57 -7.89 13.30 7.43
CA LEU A 57 -8.02 11.96 6.84
C LEU A 57 -8.96 11.95 5.63
N ASP A 58 -9.98 12.79 5.64
CA ASP A 58 -10.93 12.93 4.54
C ASP A 58 -10.21 13.33 3.24
N GLU A 59 -9.33 14.33 3.32
CA GLU A 59 -8.49 14.78 2.19
C GLU A 59 -7.54 13.67 1.71
N PHE A 60 -7.04 12.82 2.62
CA PHE A 60 -6.18 11.69 2.25
C PHE A 60 -6.96 10.65 1.44
N TYR A 61 -8.20 10.38 1.84
CA TYR A 61 -9.05 9.42 1.14
C TYR A 61 -9.60 9.95 -0.20
N THR A 62 -9.80 11.27 -0.34
CA THR A 62 -10.16 11.89 -1.63
C THR A 62 -8.95 12.09 -2.56
N GLY A 63 -7.73 11.98 -2.03
CA GLY A 63 -6.48 12.17 -2.80
C GLY A 63 -6.05 13.63 -2.92
N GLU A 64 -6.61 14.51 -2.10
CA GLU A 64 -6.34 15.96 -2.09
C GLU A 64 -5.35 16.35 -0.98
N TYR A 65 -5.06 15.45 -0.04
CA TYR A 65 -4.16 15.72 1.08
C TYR A 65 -2.78 16.13 0.61
N LYS A 66 -2.35 17.29 1.09
CA LYS A 66 -0.99 17.81 0.93
C LYS A 66 -0.39 17.94 2.33
N PRO A 67 0.67 17.18 2.65
CA PRO A 67 1.34 17.33 3.93
C PRO A 67 1.85 18.76 4.07
N THR A 68 1.66 19.33 5.25
CA THR A 68 2.23 20.65 5.57
C THR A 68 3.73 20.44 5.77
N GLU A 69 4.57 21.10 4.96
CA GLU A 69 6.05 21.01 5.03
C GLU A 69 6.62 21.45 6.37
#